data_AF-A0A969NJB5-F1
#
_entry.id   AF-A0A969NJB5-F1
#
_cell.length_a   1.000
_cell.length_b   1.000
_cell.length_c   1.000
_cell.angle_alpha   90.00
_cell.angle_beta   90.00
_cell.angle_gamma   90.00
#
_symmetry.space_group_name_H-M   'P 1'
#
loop_
_entity.id
_entity.type
_entity.pdbx_description
1 polymer ?
#
loop_
_entity_poly.entity_id
_entity_poly.type
_entity_poly.pdbx_seq_one_letter_code
_entity_poly.pdbx_strand_id
1 'polypeptide(L)'
;MNCNTVSIYMIDFIDNKLDNNTSHEIAKHIEECPSCKIEHTQTKELFSSIEKMPLKEPGAGLKMSFNEILEKEKAKQKAEQRSSETKTIKLKNYRILWQAAAAILLLVSGYLAGYKSKY
;
A
#
# COMPACT_ATOMS: atom_id res chain seq x y z
N MET A 1 26.02 -11.04 19.51
CA MET A 1 24.60 -10.85 19.90
C MET A 1 24.39 -11.20 21.37
N ASN A 2 23.29 -10.72 21.96
CA ASN A 2 22.84 -11.13 23.30
C ASN A 2 21.57 -12.00 23.20
N CYS A 3 21.25 -12.73 24.27
CA CYS A 3 20.13 -13.68 24.28
C CYS A 3 18.76 -13.02 24.05
N ASN A 4 18.55 -11.80 24.55
CA ASN A 4 17.28 -11.08 24.36
C ASN A 4 17.03 -10.78 22.88
N THR A 5 18.06 -10.34 22.16
CA THR A 5 17.97 -10.09 20.72
C THR A 5 17.64 -11.36 19.96
N VAL A 6 18.27 -12.48 20.32
CA VAL A 6 17.98 -13.78 19.69
C VAL A 6 16.54 -14.24 19.97
N SER A 7 16.05 -14.08 21.20
CA SER A 7 14.67 -14.45 21.56
C SER A 7 13.62 -13.62 20.78
N ILE A 8 13.86 -12.31 20.60
CA ILE A 8 13.00 -11.43 19.80
C ILE A 8 12.90 -11.93 18.34
N TYR A 9 14.03 -12.33 17.75
CA TYR A 9 14.09 -12.75 16.36
C TYR A 9 13.93 -14.26 16.15
N MET A 10 13.65 -15.03 17.20
CA MET A 10 13.62 -16.50 17.15
C MET A 10 12.60 -17.02 16.13
N ILE A 11 11.40 -16.43 16.12
CA ILE A 11 10.32 -16.84 15.21
C ILE A 11 10.67 -16.48 13.76
N ASP A 12 11.13 -15.26 13.53
CA ASP A 12 11.53 -14.82 12.19
C ASP A 12 12.72 -15.62 11.65
N PHE A 13 13.62 -16.06 12.53
CA PHE A 13 14.71 -16.96 12.19
C PHE A 13 14.21 -18.34 11.78
N ILE A 14 13.28 -18.94 12.55
CA ILE A 14 12.67 -20.24 12.23
C ILE A 14 11.90 -20.19 10.90
N ASP A 15 11.20 -19.08 10.64
CA ASP A 15 10.43 -18.85 9.41
C ASP A 15 11.29 -18.43 8.20
N ASN A 16 12.60 -18.27 8.35
CA ASN A 16 13.52 -17.76 7.33
C ASN A 16 13.13 -16.37 6.78
N LYS A 17 12.65 -15.48 7.65
CA LYS A 17 12.22 -14.10 7.30
C LYS A 17 13.28 -13.03 7.56
N LEU A 18 14.41 -13.41 8.15
CA LEU A 18 15.53 -12.50 8.43
C LEU A 18 16.45 -12.33 7.23
N ASP A 19 17.14 -11.19 7.16
CA ASP A 19 18.20 -10.98 6.19
C ASP A 19 19.42 -11.86 6.50
N ASN A 20 20.25 -12.10 5.49
CA ASN A 20 21.37 -13.04 5.57
C ASN A 20 22.36 -12.72 6.71
N ASN A 21 22.62 -11.44 6.99
CA ASN A 21 23.56 -11.04 8.02
C ASN A 21 23.00 -11.35 9.41
N THR A 22 21.78 -10.91 9.70
CA THR A 22 21.12 -11.16 11.00
C THR A 22 20.90 -12.66 11.23
N SER A 23 20.51 -13.39 10.19
CA SER A 23 20.35 -14.85 10.25
C SER A 23 21.66 -15.55 10.62
N HIS A 24 22.79 -15.14 10.03
CA HIS A 24 24.10 -15.70 10.36
C HIS A 24 24.54 -15.40 11.80
N GLU A 25 24.34 -14.17 12.27
CA GLU A 25 24.69 -13.78 13.65
C GLU A 25 23.86 -14.55 14.69
N ILE A 26 22.57 -14.75 14.42
CA ILE A 26 21.68 -15.53 15.28
C ILE A 26 22.07 -17.01 15.26
N ALA A 27 22.31 -17.59 14.08
CA ALA A 27 22.73 -18.98 13.95
C ALA A 27 24.00 -19.26 14.76
N LYS A 28 25.00 -18.38 14.63
CA LYS A 28 26.23 -18.46 15.42
C LYS A 28 25.96 -18.39 16.92
N HIS A 29 25.11 -17.48 17.37
CA HIS A 29 24.78 -17.36 18.79
C HIS A 29 24.04 -18.59 19.32
N ILE A 30 23.12 -19.19 18.54
CA ILE A 30 22.41 -20.41 18.91
C ILE A 30 23.38 -21.59 19.05
N GLU A 31 24.43 -21.66 18.23
CA GLU A 31 25.47 -22.69 18.35
C GLU A 31 26.33 -22.52 19.61
N GLU A 32 26.66 -21.28 19.96
CA GLU A 32 27.55 -20.94 21.08
C GLU A 32 26.81 -20.88 22.44
N CYS A 33 25.49 -20.65 22.45
CA CYS A 33 24.70 -20.43 23.67
C CYS A 33 23.73 -21.60 23.95
N PRO A 34 23.96 -22.40 25.02
CA PRO A 34 23.10 -23.54 25.35
C PRO A 34 21.63 -23.18 25.60
N SER A 35 21.34 -22.05 26.24
CA SER A 35 19.96 -21.65 26.53
C SER A 35 19.20 -21.30 25.24
N CYS A 36 19.82 -20.53 24.34
CA CYS A 36 19.21 -20.18 23.06
C CYS A 36 19.06 -21.40 22.15
N LYS A 37 19.96 -22.38 22.24
CA LYS A 37 19.82 -23.66 21.54
C LYS A 37 18.58 -24.44 21.99
N ILE A 38 18.37 -24.53 23.30
CA ILE A 38 17.19 -25.20 23.87
C ILE A 38 15.91 -24.48 23.43
N GLU A 39 15.87 -23.16 23.57
CA GLU A 39 14.72 -22.33 23.14
C GLU A 39 14.42 -22.50 21.65
N HIS A 40 15.43 -22.50 20.80
CA HIS A 40 15.27 -22.72 19.36
C HIS A 40 14.69 -24.11 19.06
N THR A 41 15.22 -25.17 19.68
CA THR A 41 14.74 -26.53 19.47
C THR A 41 13.30 -26.70 19.92
N GLN A 42 12.95 -26.21 21.12
CA GLN A 42 11.59 -26.31 21.67
C GLN A 42 10.58 -25.55 20.82
N THR A 43 10.93 -24.32 20.44
CA THR A 43 10.08 -23.49 19.57
C THR A 43 9.88 -24.16 18.21
N LYS A 44 10.95 -24.66 17.59
CA LYS A 44 10.87 -25.34 16.30
C LYS A 44 10.02 -26.61 16.35
N GLU A 45 10.13 -27.39 17.42
CA GLU A 45 9.32 -28.60 17.63
C GLU A 45 7.83 -28.27 17.78
N LEU A 46 7.50 -27.22 18.54
CA LEU A 46 6.13 -26.74 18.69
C LEU A 46 5.52 -26.34 17.34
N PHE A 47 6.23 -25.51 16.56
CA PHE A 47 5.76 -25.05 15.26
C PHE A 47 5.60 -26.20 14.27
N SER A 48 6.57 -27.12 14.23
CA SER A 48 6.49 -28.30 13.35
C SER A 48 5.33 -29.23 13.74
N SER A 49 4.92 -29.24 15.01
CA SER A 49 3.74 -29.98 15.47
C SER A 49 2.44 -29.33 15.00
N ILE A 50 2.38 -28.00 14.97
CA ILE A 50 1.26 -27.23 14.43
C ILE A 50 1.13 -27.43 12.92
N GLU A 51 2.23 -27.38 12.18
CA GLU A 51 2.25 -27.59 10.71
C GLU A 51 1.75 -28.98 10.30
N LYS A 52 1.99 -30.00 11.13
CA LYS A 52 1.54 -31.37 10.88
C LYS A 52 0.06 -31.60 11.20
N MET A 53 -0.62 -30.63 11.80
CA MET A 53 -2.04 -30.76 12.08
C MET A 53 -2.83 -30.85 10.76
N PRO A 54 -3.84 -31.73 10.68
CA PRO A 54 -4.63 -31.87 9.47
C PRO A 54 -5.35 -30.56 9.17
N LEU A 55 -5.14 -30.04 7.96
CA LEU A 55 -5.90 -28.90 7.46
C LEU A 55 -7.36 -29.34 7.30
N LYS A 56 -8.22 -28.83 8.18
CA LYS A 56 -9.65 -29.03 8.07
C LYS A 56 -10.20 -28.04 7.05
N GLU A 57 -10.87 -28.54 6.02
CA GLU A 57 -11.59 -27.65 5.12
C GLU A 57 -12.66 -26.86 5.89
N PRO A 58 -12.76 -25.55 5.67
CA PRO A 58 -13.82 -24.76 6.28
C PRO A 58 -15.18 -25.29 5.80
N GLY A 59 -16.14 -25.40 6.73
CA GLY A 59 -17.48 -25.88 6.38
C GLY A 59 -18.15 -25.01 5.31
N ALA A 60 -19.05 -25.60 4.52
CA ALA A 60 -19.70 -24.95 3.37
C ALA A 60 -20.34 -23.58 3.72
N GLY A 61 -20.89 -23.44 4.93
CA GLY A 61 -21.45 -22.17 5.41
C GLY A 61 -20.43 -21.03 5.53
N LEU A 62 -19.18 -21.32 5.93
CA LEU A 62 -18.13 -20.31 6.07
C LEU A 62 -17.66 -19.81 4.70
N LYS A 63 -17.55 -20.72 3.72
CA LYS A 63 -17.21 -20.36 2.35
C LYS A 63 -18.28 -19.46 1.74
N MET A 64 -19.54 -19.76 2.00
CA MET A 64 -20.68 -18.97 1.52
C MET A 64 -20.69 -17.58 2.14
N SER A 65 -20.58 -17.46 3.47
CA SER A 65 -20.56 -16.16 4.15
C SER A 65 -19.35 -15.32 3.78
N PHE A 66 -18.18 -15.94 3.62
CA PHE A 66 -16.98 -15.27 3.14
C PHE A 66 -17.17 -14.69 1.73
N ASN A 67 -17.73 -15.48 0.80
CA ASN A 67 -18.03 -15.01 -0.55
C ASN A 67 -19.05 -13.86 -0.56
N GLU A 68 -20.06 -13.91 0.31
CA GLU A 68 -21.04 -12.83 0.43
C GLU A 68 -20.38 -11.52 0.88
N ILE A 69 -19.48 -11.59 1.87
CA ILE A 69 -18.71 -10.42 2.34
C ILE A 69 -17.80 -9.90 1.22
N LEU A 70 -17.11 -10.79 0.49
CA LEU A 70 -16.25 -10.40 -0.63
C LEU A 70 -17.02 -9.68 -1.75
N GLU A 71 -18.20 -10.18 -2.11
CA GLU A 71 -19.00 -9.54 -3.16
C GLU A 71 -19.51 -8.15 -2.72
N LYS A 72 -19.88 -7.99 -1.44
CA LYS A 72 -20.24 -6.68 -0.87
C LYS A 72 -19.07 -5.70 -0.94
N GLU A 73 -17.86 -6.12 -0.55
CA GLU A 73 -16.68 -5.26 -0.59
C GLU A 73 -16.27 -4.88 -2.03
N LYS A 74 -16.30 -5.83 -2.97
CA LYS A 74 -16.08 -5.54 -4.40
C LYS A 74 -17.10 -4.53 -4.94
N ALA A 75 -18.37 -4.65 -4.55
CA ALA A 75 -19.42 -3.73 -4.97
C ALA A 75 -19.21 -2.31 -4.42
N LYS A 76 -18.80 -2.18 -3.15
CA LYS A 76 -18.44 -0.88 -2.54
C LYS A 76 -17.28 -0.23 -3.28
N GLN A 77 -16.19 -0.95 -3.52
CA GLN A 77 -15.03 -0.43 -4.25
C GLN A 77 -15.41 0.05 -5.66
N LYS A 78 -16.24 -0.71 -6.39
CA LYS A 78 -16.75 -0.29 -7.71
C LYS A 78 -17.63 0.95 -7.64
N ALA A 79 -18.46 1.09 -6.60
CA ALA A 79 -19.31 2.27 -6.41
C ALA A 79 -18.48 3.52 -6.07
N GLU A 80 -17.46 3.37 -5.24
CA GLU A 80 -16.51 4.44 -4.90
C GLU A 80 -15.71 4.89 -6.13
N GLN A 81 -15.20 3.95 -6.93
CA GLN A 81 -14.50 4.26 -8.19
C GLN A 81 -15.40 4.96 -9.23
N ARG A 82 -16.67 4.56 -9.34
CA ARG A 82 -17.64 5.22 -10.22
C ARG A 82 -17.99 6.65 -9.76
N SER A 83 -17.92 6.92 -8.45
CA SER A 83 -18.15 8.27 -7.92
C SER A 83 -17.02 9.25 -8.22
N SER A 84 -15.82 8.75 -8.53
CA SER A 84 -14.66 9.57 -8.93
C SER A 84 -14.57 9.88 -10.43
N GLU A 85 -15.24 9.12 -11.31
CA GLU A 85 -15.06 9.22 -12.77
C GLU A 85 -15.98 10.20 -13.51
N THR A 86 -16.84 10.96 -12.83
CA THR A 86 -17.63 12.00 -13.53
C THR A 86 -17.85 13.24 -12.68
N LYS A 87 -16.76 13.93 -12.30
CA LYS A 87 -16.84 15.38 -12.14
C LYS A 87 -16.73 16.00 -13.53
N THR A 88 -17.85 16.09 -14.24
CA THR A 88 -17.94 17.04 -15.36
C THR A 88 -17.71 18.43 -14.77
N ILE A 89 -16.52 18.97 -14.98
CA ILE A 89 -16.20 20.35 -14.60
C ILE A 89 -17.03 21.23 -15.52
N LYS A 90 -18.23 21.63 -15.08
CA LYS A 90 -18.99 22.70 -15.72
C LYS A 90 -18.23 24.00 -15.46
N LEU A 91 -17.24 24.29 -16.31
CA LEU A 91 -16.53 25.55 -16.36
C LEU A 91 -17.51 26.64 -16.82
N LYS A 92 -18.25 27.22 -15.88
CA LYS A 92 -18.97 28.48 -16.09
C LYS A 92 -17.96 29.63 -16.05
N ASN A 93 -17.03 29.66 -16.98
CA ASN A 93 -15.86 30.55 -16.90
C ASN A 93 -16.01 31.81 -17.78
N TYR A 94 -17.08 32.56 -17.51
CA TYR A 94 -17.35 33.87 -18.11
C TYR A 94 -16.20 34.87 -17.86
N ARG A 95 -15.44 34.66 -16.79
CA ARG A 95 -14.23 35.42 -16.46
C ARG A 95 -13.11 35.23 -17.49
N ILE A 96 -12.93 34.02 -18.03
CA ILE A 96 -11.94 33.77 -19.10
C ILE A 96 -12.38 34.46 -20.40
N LEU A 97 -13.67 34.43 -20.73
CA LEU A 97 -14.23 35.13 -21.90
C LEU A 97 -13.98 36.64 -21.82
N TRP A 98 -14.17 37.24 -20.65
CA TRP A 98 -13.89 38.67 -20.43
C TRP A 98 -12.40 39.01 -20.48
N GLN A 99 -11.53 38.13 -19.97
CA GLN A 99 -10.08 38.32 -20.05
C GLN A 99 -9.57 38.25 -21.50
N ALA A 100 -10.08 37.30 -22.29
CA ALA A 100 -9.75 37.21 -23.71
C ALA A 100 -10.21 38.44 -24.50
N ALA A 101 -11.44 38.91 -24.24
CA ALA A 101 -11.97 40.12 -24.87
C ALA A 101 -11.11 41.36 -24.53
N ALA A 102 -10.74 41.53 -23.26
CA ALA A 102 -9.90 42.65 -22.82
C ALA A 102 -8.50 42.62 -23.47
N ALA A 103 -7.88 41.44 -23.59
CA ALA A 103 -6.58 41.28 -24.25
C ALA A 103 -6.63 41.66 -25.74
N ILE A 104 -7.67 41.22 -26.45
CA ILE A 104 -7.89 41.58 -27.86
C ILE A 104 -8.08 43.09 -28.01
N LEU A 105 -8.84 43.71 -27.11
CA LEU A 105 -9.13 45.14 -27.14
C LEU A 105 -7.85 45.99 -26.91
N LEU A 106 -6.96 45.54 -26.00
CA LEU A 106 -5.65 46.16 -25.80
C LEU A 106 -4.76 46.05 -27.04
N LEU A 107 -4.76 44.91 -27.73
CA LEU A 107 -3.99 44.73 -28.96
C LEU A 107 -4.51 45.62 -30.10
N VAL A 108 -5.82 45.69 -30.29
CA VAL A 108 -6.45 46.52 -31.34
C VAL A 108 -6.24 48.01 -31.07
N SER A 109 -6.41 48.45 -29.82
CA SER A 109 -6.18 49.85 -29.46
C SER A 109 -4.71 50.26 -29.62
N GLY A 110 -3.78 49.41 -29.21
CA GLY A 110 -2.35 49.62 -29.44
C GLY A 110 -2.00 49.67 -30.93
N TYR A 111 -2.57 48.78 -31.73
CA TYR A 111 -2.37 48.76 -33.18
C TYR A 111 -2.89 50.03 -33.87
N LEU A 112 -4.09 50.50 -33.52
CA LEU A 112 -4.67 51.72 -34.08
C LEU A 112 -3.92 52.99 -33.65
N ALA A 113 -3.50 53.08 -32.39
CA ALA A 113 -2.68 54.20 -31.91
C ALA A 113 -1.31 54.23 -32.60
N GLY A 114 -0.67 53.07 -32.79
CA GLY A 114 0.57 52.95 -33.54
C GLY A 114 0.43 53.27 -35.02
N TYR A 115 -0.69 52.87 -35.64
CA TYR A 115 -1.00 53.17 -37.04
C TYR A 115 -1.22 54.66 -37.28
N LYS A 116 -1.93 55.35 -36.37
CA LYS A 116 -2.20 56.79 -36.46
C LYS A 116 -0.97 57.66 -36.16
N SER A 117 0.01 57.14 -35.43
CA SER A 117 1.28 57.83 -35.13
C SER A 117 2.29 57.81 -36.29
N LYS A 118 2.03 57.02 -37.34
CA LYS A 118 2.91 56.85 -38.51
C LYS A 118 2.46 57.67 -39.74
N TYR A 119 1.36 58.42 -39.62
CA TYR A 119 0.89 59.44 -40.57
C TYR A 119 0.83 60.79 -39.86
#